data_AF-A0A8J6GW02-F1
#
_entry.id   AF-A0A8J6GW02-F1
#
_cell.length_a   1.000
_cell.length_b   1.000
_cell.length_c   1.000
_cell.angle_alpha   90.00
_cell.angle_beta   90.00
_cell.angle_gamma   90.00
#
_symmetry.space_group_name_H-M   'P 1'
#
loop_
_entity.id
_entity.type
_entity.pdbx_description
1 polymer ?
#
loop_
_entity_poly.entity_id
_entity_poly.type
_entity_poly.pdbx_seq_one_letter_code
_entity_poly.pdbx_strand_id
1 'polypeptide(L)'
;MSNLHDLKAETLSRCDYNGKCSYGGMAQDAAVLALQVDLWQPSSISYVSEGTVTDVHIPQNASRTLLAFLQEARIQYKVLIEDLQKAVENEKSLQTQRNRRSLSEYNYEVYHSLEDALLTYKTDPAMRKMLNHLYFYIMPVFNVDGYHFSWTHDRFWRKTRSRNSKFRCRGVDANRNWKVKWCDEGASAHPCDDTYCGPFPESEPEVKAVADFLRKHRKRIRAYLSFHAYAQMLLYPYSYKHATIPNVSCVGFAAHKAVKALRSAHGTQYRHGPASQTLYVSSGNSMDWAYKNGIPYAFAFELRDTGQFGFLLPEKLIKPTCTETMLAVKNITMHLLRKCP
;
A
#
# COMPACT_ATOMS: atom_id res chain seq x y z
N MET A 1 31.87 -3.77 7.62
CA MET A 1 31.15 -2.58 7.10
C MET A 1 30.19 -3.08 6.04
N SER A 2 28.92 -3.16 6.41
CA SER A 2 27.83 -3.88 5.76
C SER A 2 27.00 -2.90 4.93
N ASN A 3 27.00 -3.06 3.60
CA ASN A 3 26.26 -2.17 2.71
C ASN A 3 25.14 -2.96 2.02
N LEU A 4 23.91 -2.82 2.53
CA LEU A 4 22.66 -3.23 1.89
C LEU A 4 22.06 -1.99 1.20
N HIS A 5 21.73 -2.08 -0.09
CA HIS A 5 21.28 -0.93 -0.89
C HIS A 5 19.86 -1.14 -1.42
N ASP A 6 18.98 -0.15 -1.25
CA ASP A 6 17.70 -0.06 -1.96
C ASP A 6 17.83 0.91 -3.13
N LEU A 7 17.33 0.49 -4.31
CA LEU A 7 17.49 1.23 -5.55
C LEU A 7 16.15 1.65 -6.13
N LYS A 8 16.16 2.80 -6.80
CA LYS A 8 15.14 3.28 -7.71
C LYS A 8 15.72 3.33 -9.11
N ALA A 9 15.20 2.53 -10.04
CA ALA A 9 15.69 2.47 -11.41
C ALA A 9 14.62 2.96 -12.40
N GLU A 10 15.04 3.77 -13.37
CA GLU A 10 14.24 4.17 -14.53
C GLU A 10 14.71 3.35 -15.75
N THR A 11 13.81 2.58 -16.34
CA THR A 11 14.11 1.82 -17.57
C THR A 11 14.24 2.80 -18.75
N LEU A 12 15.42 2.84 -19.37
CA LEU A 12 15.70 3.66 -20.56
C LEU A 12 15.45 2.89 -21.85
N SER A 13 14.96 3.57 -22.89
CA SER A 13 14.92 3.06 -24.27
C SER A 13 15.93 3.78 -25.17
N ARG A 14 16.39 3.05 -26.19
CA ARG A 14 17.16 3.60 -27.31
C ARG A 14 16.40 3.25 -28.58
N CYS A 15 15.70 4.22 -29.17
CA CYS A 15 15.09 4.07 -30.49
C CYS A 15 16.04 4.64 -31.54
N ASP A 16 16.21 3.94 -32.67
CA ASP A 16 16.90 4.48 -33.84
C ASP A 16 15.93 5.29 -34.74
N TYR A 17 16.50 6.11 -35.62
CA TYR A 17 15.78 7.04 -36.51
C TYR A 17 14.85 6.37 -37.55
N ASN A 18 14.78 5.03 -37.60
CA ASN A 18 13.91 4.25 -38.49
C ASN A 18 12.73 3.58 -37.75
N GLY A 19 12.47 3.93 -36.50
CA GLY A 19 11.25 3.47 -35.79
C GLY A 19 11.28 2.01 -35.35
N LYS A 20 12.46 1.38 -35.27
CA LYS A 20 12.66 0.11 -34.55
C LYS A 20 13.25 0.40 -33.18
N CYS A 21 12.43 0.38 -32.14
CA CYS A 21 12.92 0.40 -30.76
C CYS A 21 13.40 -1.02 -30.41
N SER A 22 14.68 -1.14 -30.04
CA SER A 22 15.26 -2.40 -29.56
C SER A 22 15.07 -2.45 -28.04
N TYR A 23 14.33 -3.45 -27.55
CA TYR A 23 13.97 -3.59 -26.14
C TYR A 23 15.17 -4.03 -25.30
N GLY A 24 15.94 -3.07 -24.77
CA GLY A 24 16.91 -3.32 -23.70
C GLY A 24 16.20 -3.33 -22.35
N GLY A 25 15.46 -4.39 -22.06
CA GLY A 25 14.60 -4.46 -20.87
C GLY A 25 15.15 -5.40 -19.79
N MET A 26 15.18 -4.92 -18.54
CA MET A 26 15.22 -5.79 -17.34
C MET A 26 14.13 -6.89 -17.36
N ALA A 27 13.09 -6.72 -18.19
CA ALA A 27 11.99 -7.67 -18.37
C ALA A 27 12.32 -8.89 -19.25
N GLN A 28 13.47 -8.94 -19.94
CA GLN A 28 13.84 -10.09 -20.79
C GLN A 28 15.20 -10.72 -20.47
N ASP A 29 16.08 -10.03 -19.73
CA ASP A 29 17.35 -10.64 -19.36
C ASP A 29 17.18 -11.54 -18.13
N ALA A 30 17.48 -12.83 -18.35
CA ALA A 30 17.53 -13.89 -17.34
C ALA A 30 18.36 -13.54 -16.08
N ALA A 31 19.15 -12.46 -16.12
CA ALA A 31 19.90 -11.93 -14.99
C ALA A 31 19.02 -11.35 -13.86
N VAL A 32 17.90 -10.66 -14.18
CA VAL A 32 16.99 -10.12 -13.13
C VAL A 32 16.14 -11.24 -12.52
N LEU A 33 15.72 -12.22 -13.34
CA LEU A 33 15.01 -13.42 -12.88
C LEU A 33 15.91 -14.36 -12.04
N ALA A 34 17.24 -14.32 -12.23
CA ALA A 34 18.19 -15.10 -11.45
C ALA A 34 18.54 -14.45 -10.10
N LEU A 35 18.31 -13.15 -9.95
CA LEU A 35 18.55 -12.41 -8.71
C LEU A 35 17.24 -12.37 -7.91
N GLN A 36 17.23 -13.01 -6.73
CA GLN A 36 16.09 -12.99 -5.82
C GLN A 36 15.94 -11.59 -5.21
N VAL A 37 15.30 -10.68 -5.95
CA VAL A 37 15.05 -9.28 -5.57
C VAL A 37 13.62 -9.10 -5.08
N ASP A 38 13.41 -8.13 -4.18
CA ASP A 38 12.11 -7.77 -3.63
C ASP A 38 11.60 -6.48 -4.30
N LEU A 39 10.44 -6.56 -4.97
CA LEU A 39 9.87 -5.44 -5.71
C LEU A 39 8.94 -4.63 -4.82
N TRP A 40 9.34 -3.41 -4.48
CA TRP A 40 8.53 -2.51 -3.66
C TRP A 40 7.44 -1.83 -4.48
N GLN A 41 7.78 -1.33 -5.67
CA GLN A 41 6.82 -0.74 -6.60
C GLN A 41 7.31 -0.84 -8.05
N PRO A 42 6.52 -1.37 -9.00
CA PRO A 42 5.25 -2.10 -8.81
C PRO A 42 5.45 -3.45 -8.10
N SER A 43 4.38 -4.03 -7.56
CA SER A 43 4.43 -5.27 -6.76
C SER A 43 4.72 -6.56 -7.55
N SER A 44 4.86 -6.46 -8.87
CA SER A 44 5.13 -7.60 -9.76
C SER A 44 5.90 -7.14 -10.98
N ILE A 45 6.80 -8.00 -11.44
CA ILE A 45 7.61 -7.77 -12.64
C ILE A 45 6.75 -7.63 -13.91
N SER A 46 5.53 -8.18 -13.91
CA SER A 46 4.57 -8.03 -15.01
C SER A 46 4.20 -6.58 -15.31
N TYR A 47 4.45 -5.66 -14.38
CA TYR A 47 4.19 -4.23 -14.53
C TYR A 47 5.43 -3.41 -14.87
N VAL A 48 6.61 -4.04 -14.88
CA VAL A 48 7.85 -3.36 -15.23
C VAL A 48 7.93 -3.27 -16.75
N SER A 49 7.69 -2.07 -17.26
CA SER A 49 7.75 -1.74 -18.69
C SER A 49 8.55 -0.46 -18.91
N GLU A 50 8.80 -0.10 -20.16
CA GLU A 50 9.54 1.11 -20.52
C GLU A 50 8.93 2.36 -19.85
N GLY A 51 9.79 3.20 -19.25
CA GLY A 51 9.36 4.39 -18.51
C GLY A 51 8.72 4.11 -17.15
N THR A 52 8.62 2.85 -16.74
CA THR A 52 8.15 2.48 -15.39
C THR A 52 9.28 2.69 -14.40
N VAL A 53 9.07 3.61 -13.46
CA VAL A 53 9.95 3.78 -12.31
C VAL A 53 9.76 2.59 -11.37
N THR A 54 10.85 1.86 -11.11
CA THR A 54 10.81 0.63 -10.30
C THR A 54 11.67 0.79 -9.04
N ASP A 55 11.05 0.63 -7.89
CA ASP A 55 11.70 0.61 -6.58
C ASP A 55 11.96 -0.86 -6.18
N VAL A 56 13.23 -1.20 -5.91
CA VAL A 56 13.68 -2.59 -5.67
C VAL A 56 14.56 -2.65 -4.42
N HIS A 57 14.22 -3.56 -3.52
CA HIS A 57 15.09 -3.99 -2.43
C HIS A 57 15.99 -5.14 -2.89
N ILE A 58 17.29 -5.01 -2.60
CA ILE A 58 18.31 -5.93 -3.10
C ILE A 58 19.12 -6.49 -1.92
N PRO A 59 19.20 -7.83 -1.80
CA PRO A 59 20.09 -8.48 -0.85
C PRO A 59 21.56 -8.07 -1.07
N GLN A 60 22.34 -8.00 0.02
CA GLN A 60 23.74 -7.53 -0.02
C GLN A 60 24.60 -8.29 -1.04
N ASN A 61 24.40 -9.61 -1.15
CA ASN A 61 25.14 -10.47 -2.07
C ASN A 61 24.78 -10.26 -3.54
N ALA A 62 23.63 -9.65 -3.82
CA ALA A 62 23.12 -9.37 -5.17
C ALA A 62 23.42 -7.95 -5.65
N SER A 63 23.71 -7.01 -4.73
CA SER A 63 23.85 -5.57 -5.05
C SER A 63 24.94 -5.28 -6.07
N ARG A 64 26.13 -5.90 -5.94
CA ARG A 64 27.24 -5.71 -6.88
C ARG A 64 26.90 -6.17 -8.29
N THR A 65 26.30 -7.35 -8.41
CA THR A 65 25.91 -7.94 -9.69
C THR A 65 24.85 -7.09 -10.38
N LEU A 66 23.82 -6.66 -9.64
CA LEU A 66 22.76 -5.84 -10.23
C LEU A 66 23.26 -4.45 -10.62
N LEU A 67 24.06 -3.80 -9.78
CA LEU A 67 24.60 -2.47 -10.11
C LEU A 67 25.50 -2.51 -11.35
N ALA A 68 26.33 -3.55 -11.49
CA ALA A 68 27.14 -3.75 -12.68
C ALA A 68 26.25 -3.94 -13.93
N PHE A 69 25.21 -4.77 -13.82
CA PHE A 69 24.24 -4.97 -14.90
C PHE A 69 23.52 -3.66 -15.28
N LEU A 70 23.02 -2.89 -14.31
CA LEU A 70 22.35 -1.61 -14.57
C LEU A 70 23.27 -0.62 -15.28
N GLN A 71 24.55 -0.57 -14.89
CA GLN A 71 25.55 0.27 -15.54
C GLN A 71 25.85 -0.19 -16.97
N GLU A 72 26.03 -1.49 -17.19
CA GLU A 72 26.29 -2.07 -18.51
C GLU A 72 25.10 -1.86 -19.47
N ALA A 73 23.89 -2.10 -18.98
CA ALA A 73 22.65 -1.86 -19.70
C ALA A 73 22.31 -0.36 -19.85
N ARG A 74 23.11 0.53 -19.26
CA ARG A 74 22.91 1.99 -19.24
C ARG A 74 21.52 2.38 -18.72
N ILE A 75 21.03 1.66 -17.73
CA ILE A 75 19.77 1.94 -17.04
C ILE A 75 20.07 2.98 -15.95
N GLN A 76 19.34 4.09 -15.96
CA GLN A 76 19.49 5.12 -14.94
C GLN A 76 18.95 4.62 -13.61
N TYR A 77 19.69 4.84 -12.52
CA TYR A 77 19.25 4.47 -11.18
C TYR A 77 19.72 5.46 -10.13
N LYS A 78 19.03 5.46 -9.00
CA LYS A 78 19.35 6.21 -7.79
C LYS A 78 19.29 5.26 -6.60
N VAL A 79 20.31 5.31 -5.74
CA VAL A 79 20.26 4.65 -4.43
C VAL A 79 19.35 5.47 -3.52
N LEU A 80 18.30 4.85 -2.99
CA LEU A 80 17.35 5.48 -2.06
C LEU A 80 17.83 5.36 -0.62
N ILE A 81 18.21 4.15 -0.22
CA ILE A 81 18.69 3.82 1.12
C ILE A 81 20.05 3.15 1.00
N GLU A 82 21.10 3.83 1.47
CA GLU A 82 22.48 3.35 1.35
C GLU A 82 22.83 2.23 2.35
N ASP A 83 22.25 2.27 3.55
CA ASP A 83 22.44 1.27 4.60
C ASP A 83 21.09 0.91 5.22
N LEU A 84 20.50 -0.14 4.67
CA LEU A 84 19.19 -0.63 5.10
C LEU A 84 19.20 -1.17 6.53
N GLN A 85 20.28 -1.83 6.92
CA GLN A 85 20.41 -2.39 8.26
C GLN A 85 20.37 -1.27 9.30
N LYS A 86 21.10 -0.18 9.06
CA LYS A 86 21.05 1.01 9.90
C LYS A 86 19.68 1.67 9.92
N ALA A 87 18.98 1.72 8.78
CA ALA A 87 17.61 2.27 8.74
C ALA A 87 16.64 1.45 9.62
N VAL A 88 16.71 0.11 9.55
CA VAL A 88 15.92 -0.79 10.40
C VAL A 88 16.33 -0.71 11.88
N GLU A 89 17.62 -0.60 12.17
CA GLU A 89 18.13 -0.42 13.54
C GLU A 89 17.71 0.92 14.15
N ASN A 90 17.61 1.98 13.36
CA ASN A 90 17.07 3.25 13.82
C ASN A 90 15.59 3.13 14.23
N GLU A 91 14.76 2.37 13.49
CA GLU A 91 13.38 2.06 13.92
C GLU A 91 13.38 1.25 15.23
N LYS A 92 14.23 0.22 15.36
CA LYS A 92 14.27 -0.66 16.55
C LYS A 92 14.87 0.01 17.79
N SER A 93 15.88 0.86 17.64
CA SER A 93 16.57 1.52 18.77
C SER A 93 15.72 2.59 19.46
N LEU A 94 14.89 3.30 18.71
CA LEU A 94 13.87 4.19 19.26
C LEU A 94 12.84 3.43 20.10
N GLN A 95 12.65 2.13 19.84
CA GLN A 95 11.78 1.26 20.63
C GLN A 95 12.41 0.82 21.95
N THR A 96 13.71 0.53 22.02
CA THR A 96 14.39 0.12 23.27
C THR A 96 14.48 1.25 24.29
N GLN A 97 14.46 2.51 23.85
CA GLN A 97 14.34 3.68 24.72
C GLN A 97 12.93 3.85 25.34
N ARG A 98 11.93 3.02 24.95
CA ARG A 98 10.52 3.14 25.39
C ARG A 98 10.21 2.55 26.76
N ASN A 99 11.21 2.08 27.52
CA ASN A 99 11.00 1.66 28.90
C ASN A 99 11.25 2.82 29.88
N ARG A 100 10.15 3.27 30.53
CA ARG A 100 10.00 4.28 31.60
C ARG A 100 9.73 5.72 31.13
N ARG A 101 8.45 6.10 31.08
CA ARG A 101 7.79 6.91 32.13
C ARG A 101 6.36 7.29 31.74
N SER A 102 5.47 7.16 32.72
CA SER A 102 4.18 7.84 32.82
C SER A 102 4.36 9.33 32.48
N LEU A 103 3.79 9.79 31.38
CA LEU A 103 3.61 11.21 31.09
C LEU A 103 2.17 11.43 30.63
N SER A 104 1.51 12.37 31.30
CA SER A 104 0.10 12.73 31.15
C SER A 104 -0.22 13.52 29.87
N GLU A 105 0.55 13.34 28.81
CA GLU A 105 0.38 14.06 27.53
C GLU A 105 0.33 13.09 26.36
N TYR A 106 -0.60 13.36 25.44
CA TYR A 106 -0.88 12.58 24.24
C TYR A 106 0.39 12.47 23.38
N ASN A 107 0.95 11.26 23.27
CA ASN A 107 2.18 11.01 22.51
C ASN A 107 1.86 10.68 21.06
N TYR A 108 2.00 11.68 20.19
CA TYR A 108 1.70 11.56 18.76
C TYR A 108 2.67 10.68 17.94
N GLU A 109 3.74 10.16 18.54
CA GLU A 109 4.81 9.42 17.86
C GLU A 109 4.65 7.89 17.99
N VAL A 110 3.49 7.41 18.44
CA VAL A 110 3.17 5.98 18.62
C VAL A 110 1.85 5.62 17.96
N TYR A 111 1.62 4.33 17.71
CA TYR A 111 0.30 3.84 17.29
C TYR A 111 -0.73 4.11 18.40
N HIS A 112 -1.77 4.87 18.03
CA HIS A 112 -2.80 5.37 18.92
C HIS A 112 -3.95 4.38 19.10
N SER A 113 -4.55 4.35 20.29
CA SER A 113 -5.79 3.63 20.55
C SER A 113 -7.00 4.42 20.01
N LEU A 114 -8.17 3.79 19.95
CA LEU A 114 -9.43 4.46 19.58
C LEU A 114 -9.78 5.66 20.49
N GLU A 115 -9.20 5.71 21.70
CA GLU A 115 -9.48 6.73 22.73
C GLU A 115 -9.12 8.13 22.26
N ASP A 116 -8.16 8.23 21.35
CA ASP A 116 -7.70 9.49 20.81
C ASP A 116 -8.69 10.16 19.87
N ALA A 117 -9.49 9.37 19.16
CA ALA A 117 -10.65 9.87 18.42
C ALA A 117 -11.76 10.36 19.37
N LEU A 118 -11.85 9.80 20.59
CA LEU A 118 -12.81 10.23 21.61
C LEU A 118 -12.38 11.52 22.31
N LEU A 119 -11.06 11.78 22.44
CA LEU A 119 -10.55 13.03 23.02
C LEU A 119 -10.95 14.26 22.20
N THR A 120 -10.98 14.13 20.87
CA THR A 120 -11.37 15.24 19.97
C THR A 120 -12.87 15.38 19.77
N TYR A 121 -13.70 14.40 20.15
CA TYR A 121 -15.17 14.48 20.05
C TYR A 121 -15.74 15.70 20.79
N LYS A 122 -15.15 16.05 21.94
CA LYS A 122 -15.59 17.20 22.74
C LYS A 122 -15.17 18.55 22.15
N THR A 123 -14.09 18.61 21.38
CA THR A 123 -13.47 19.89 20.95
C THR A 123 -13.58 20.16 19.45
N ASP A 124 -13.71 19.13 18.61
CA ASP A 124 -13.82 19.24 17.15
C ASP A 124 -15.29 19.02 16.70
N PRO A 125 -15.98 20.06 16.21
CA PRO A 125 -17.36 19.95 15.72
C PRO A 125 -17.53 18.94 14.57
N ALA A 126 -16.53 18.76 13.71
CA ALA A 126 -16.58 17.79 12.62
C ALA A 126 -16.52 16.36 13.17
N MET A 127 -15.61 16.07 14.10
CA MET A 127 -15.56 14.78 14.80
C MET A 127 -16.85 14.49 15.54
N ARG A 128 -17.38 15.48 16.27
CA ARG A 128 -18.67 15.35 16.97
C ARG A 128 -19.80 15.00 16.01
N LYS A 129 -19.90 15.71 14.90
CA LYS A 129 -20.92 15.45 13.89
C LYS A 129 -20.77 14.07 13.27
N MET A 130 -19.56 13.64 12.94
CA MET A 130 -19.28 12.31 12.41
C MET A 130 -19.71 11.21 13.39
N LEU A 131 -19.25 11.26 14.64
CA LEU A 131 -19.52 10.23 15.64
C LEU A 131 -20.99 10.19 16.09
N ASN A 132 -21.73 11.31 15.96
CA ASN A 132 -23.18 11.34 16.22
C ASN A 132 -24.03 10.70 15.11
N HIS A 133 -23.50 10.57 13.89
CA HIS A 133 -24.28 10.11 12.73
C HIS A 133 -23.72 8.83 12.08
N LEU A 134 -22.48 8.44 12.40
CA LEU A 134 -21.78 7.31 11.80
C LEU A 134 -21.18 6.41 12.88
N TYR A 135 -21.23 5.11 12.64
CA TYR A 135 -20.44 4.13 13.36
C TYR A 135 -19.16 3.82 12.59
N PHE A 136 -18.03 3.77 13.30
CA PHE A 136 -16.72 3.43 12.74
C PHE A 136 -16.32 2.04 13.24
N TYR A 137 -16.08 1.12 12.30
CA TYR A 137 -15.44 -0.15 12.57
C TYR A 137 -13.98 -0.03 12.13
N ILE A 138 -13.05 -0.13 13.07
CA ILE A 138 -11.63 0.05 12.82
C ILE A 138 -10.92 -1.28 13.12
N MET A 139 -10.19 -1.79 12.14
CA MET A 139 -9.32 -2.97 12.28
C MET A 139 -7.88 -2.49 12.14
N PRO A 140 -7.15 -2.26 13.25
CA PRO A 140 -5.81 -1.65 13.21
C PRO A 140 -4.79 -2.51 12.46
N VAL A 141 -4.86 -3.82 12.63
CA VAL A 141 -3.97 -4.78 11.96
C VAL A 141 -4.82 -5.87 11.32
N PHE A 142 -4.83 -5.91 9.99
CA PHE A 142 -5.57 -6.89 9.21
C PHE A 142 -4.84 -8.25 9.14
N ASN A 143 -3.54 -8.22 8.80
CA ASN A 143 -2.67 -9.40 8.69
C ASN A 143 -1.78 -9.50 9.94
N VAL A 144 -2.33 -10.03 11.04
CA VAL A 144 -1.64 -10.08 12.34
C VAL A 144 -0.39 -10.95 12.32
N ASP A 145 -0.43 -12.09 11.62
CA ASP A 145 0.69 -13.02 11.53
C ASP A 145 1.84 -12.45 10.69
N GLY A 146 1.52 -11.85 9.55
CA GLY A 146 2.50 -11.17 8.70
C GLY A 146 3.13 -9.97 9.40
N TYR A 147 2.32 -9.19 10.12
CA TYR A 147 2.82 -8.09 10.96
C TYR A 147 3.80 -8.62 12.01
N HIS A 148 3.44 -9.62 12.82
CA HIS A 148 4.36 -10.19 13.81
C HIS A 148 5.65 -10.73 13.17
N PHE A 149 5.56 -11.35 11.99
CA PHE A 149 6.72 -11.85 11.25
C PHE A 149 7.66 -10.71 10.80
N SER A 150 7.12 -9.53 10.48
CA SER A 150 7.92 -8.35 10.13
C SER A 150 8.73 -7.77 11.29
N TRP A 151 8.30 -8.02 12.52
CA TRP A 151 9.06 -7.64 13.71
C TRP A 151 10.15 -8.64 14.08
N THR A 152 9.87 -9.92 13.83
CA THR A 152 10.65 -11.02 14.42
C THR A 152 11.62 -11.69 13.46
N HIS A 153 11.35 -11.68 12.16
CA HIS A 153 12.12 -12.43 11.17
C HIS A 153 12.48 -11.59 9.95
N ASP A 154 11.49 -11.09 9.21
CA ASP A 154 11.69 -10.45 7.91
C ASP A 154 10.89 -9.16 7.80
N ARG A 155 11.59 -8.03 7.96
CA ARG A 155 11.00 -6.69 8.02
C ARG A 155 10.18 -6.30 6.78
N PHE A 156 10.47 -6.91 5.62
CA PHE A 156 9.80 -6.61 4.34
C PHE A 156 8.73 -7.64 3.98
N TRP A 157 8.44 -8.60 4.87
CA TRP A 157 7.39 -9.58 4.64
C TRP A 157 6.01 -8.93 4.47
N ARG A 158 5.36 -9.22 3.34
CA ARG A 158 4.06 -8.64 2.95
C ARG A 158 2.87 -9.59 3.12
N LYS A 159 3.04 -10.86 2.77
CA LYS A 159 1.95 -11.86 2.66
C LYS A 159 1.41 -12.29 4.03
N THR A 160 0.32 -13.06 4.04
CA THR A 160 -0.09 -13.83 5.24
C THR A 160 0.98 -14.87 5.63
N ARG A 161 0.73 -15.71 6.65
CA ARG A 161 1.65 -16.80 7.05
C ARG A 161 1.09 -18.20 6.87
N SER A 162 0.03 -18.33 6.07
CA SER A 162 -0.57 -19.61 5.72
C SER A 162 0.44 -20.58 5.09
N ARG A 163 0.26 -21.87 5.36
CA ARG A 163 1.16 -22.93 4.86
C ARG A 163 0.68 -23.40 3.49
N ASN A 164 1.62 -23.54 2.56
CA ASN A 164 1.40 -24.31 1.35
C ASN A 164 1.89 -25.75 1.57
N SER A 165 1.11 -26.76 1.16
CA SER A 165 1.48 -28.17 1.32
C SER A 165 2.51 -28.65 0.30
N LYS A 166 2.58 -28.02 -0.87
CA LYS A 166 3.42 -28.44 -2.00
C LYS A 166 4.71 -27.62 -2.12
N PHE A 167 4.70 -26.37 -1.66
CA PHE A 167 5.83 -25.45 -1.77
C PHE A 167 6.38 -25.08 -0.39
N ARG A 168 7.68 -24.81 -0.32
CA ARG A 168 8.31 -24.30 0.91
C ARG A 168 7.93 -22.84 1.22
N CYS A 169 7.45 -22.12 0.21
CA CYS A 169 6.96 -20.75 0.32
C CYS A 169 5.68 -20.68 1.15
N ARG A 170 5.48 -19.53 1.81
CA ARG A 170 4.37 -19.30 2.74
C ARG A 170 3.62 -18.03 2.36
N GLY A 171 2.37 -17.99 2.80
CA GLY A 171 1.52 -16.83 2.71
C GLY A 171 0.91 -16.60 1.34
N VAL A 172 -0.14 -15.79 1.36
CA VAL A 172 -0.91 -15.30 0.22
C VAL A 172 -0.91 -13.77 0.30
N ASP A 173 -0.90 -13.08 -0.85
CA ASP A 173 -1.19 -11.65 -0.86
C ASP A 173 -2.67 -11.46 -0.52
N ALA A 174 -2.92 -10.98 0.70
CA ALA A 174 -4.27 -10.82 1.19
C ALA A 174 -5.09 -9.80 0.39
N ASN A 175 -4.44 -8.91 -0.37
CA ASN A 175 -5.09 -7.97 -1.29
C ASN A 175 -5.10 -8.47 -2.76
N ARG A 176 -4.90 -9.77 -2.96
CA ARG A 176 -5.20 -10.53 -4.19
C ARG A 176 -6.17 -11.69 -3.97
N ASN A 177 -6.58 -11.94 -2.72
CA ASN A 177 -7.35 -13.10 -2.33
C ASN A 177 -8.87 -12.86 -2.26
N TRP A 178 -9.38 -11.66 -2.56
CA TRP A 178 -10.82 -11.37 -2.45
C TRP A 178 -11.61 -11.93 -3.64
N LYS A 179 -12.88 -12.32 -3.42
CA LYS A 179 -13.77 -12.89 -4.45
C LYS A 179 -14.29 -11.85 -5.47
N VAL A 180 -13.38 -11.16 -6.16
CA VAL A 180 -13.67 -10.18 -7.21
C VAL A 180 -12.62 -10.31 -8.32
N LYS A 181 -13.02 -10.87 -9.47
CA LYS A 181 -12.08 -11.17 -10.56
C LYS A 181 -10.81 -11.88 -10.06
N TRP A 182 -10.98 -12.83 -9.15
CA TRP A 182 -9.89 -13.39 -8.38
C TRP A 182 -8.84 -14.07 -9.27
N CYS A 183 -7.57 -13.84 -8.95
CA CYS A 183 -6.41 -14.39 -9.65
C CYS A 183 -6.36 -14.11 -11.17
N ASP A 184 -6.98 -13.01 -11.59
CA ASP A 184 -6.85 -12.43 -12.94
C ASP A 184 -5.62 -11.50 -12.96
N GLU A 185 -5.51 -10.63 -13.98
CA GLU A 185 -4.40 -9.68 -14.15
C GLU A 185 -3.95 -8.99 -12.84
N GLY A 186 -2.64 -9.04 -12.57
CA GLY A 186 -2.00 -8.42 -11.40
C GLY A 186 -1.94 -9.26 -10.15
N ALA A 187 -2.28 -10.54 -10.27
CA ALA A 187 -2.03 -11.54 -9.26
C ALA A 187 -1.26 -12.72 -9.88
N SER A 188 -0.61 -13.52 -9.03
CA SER A 188 0.06 -14.75 -9.45
C SER A 188 -0.63 -15.98 -8.88
N ALA A 189 -0.64 -17.07 -9.66
CA ALA A 189 -1.02 -18.40 -9.18
C ALA A 189 0.15 -19.17 -8.54
N HIS A 190 1.38 -18.65 -8.64
CA HIS A 190 2.57 -19.33 -8.12
C HIS A 190 2.77 -19.00 -6.63
N PRO A 191 2.82 -20.01 -5.71
CA PRO A 191 2.83 -19.75 -4.26
C PRO A 191 4.04 -18.99 -3.71
N CYS A 192 5.15 -18.96 -4.46
CA CYS A 192 6.34 -18.23 -4.05
C CYS A 192 6.28 -16.74 -4.37
N ASP A 193 5.45 -16.32 -5.33
CA ASP A 193 5.37 -14.92 -5.76
C ASP A 193 4.72 -14.04 -4.68
N ASP A 194 5.16 -12.79 -4.59
CA ASP A 194 4.64 -11.84 -3.59
C ASP A 194 3.20 -11.45 -3.82
N THR A 195 2.72 -11.57 -5.05
CA THR A 195 1.32 -11.34 -5.45
C THR A 195 0.50 -12.62 -5.56
N TYR A 196 0.95 -13.72 -4.93
CA TYR A 196 0.22 -14.99 -4.93
C TYR A 196 -1.21 -14.81 -4.44
N CYS A 197 -2.19 -15.17 -5.27
CA CYS A 197 -3.62 -14.96 -5.05
C CYS A 197 -4.26 -15.97 -4.09
N GLY A 198 -3.55 -17.01 -3.70
CA GLY A 198 -4.05 -18.12 -2.88
C GLY A 198 -4.57 -19.30 -3.70
N PRO A 199 -4.98 -20.40 -3.06
CA PRO A 199 -5.52 -21.57 -3.75
C PRO A 199 -6.96 -21.39 -4.26
N PHE A 200 -7.73 -20.47 -3.65
CA PHE A 200 -9.10 -20.12 -4.03
C PHE A 200 -9.45 -18.74 -3.41
N PRO A 201 -10.49 -18.03 -3.89
CA PRO A 201 -10.85 -16.74 -3.31
C PRO A 201 -11.34 -16.89 -1.86
N GLU A 202 -10.89 -15.98 -1.00
CA GLU A 202 -11.16 -15.94 0.43
C GLU A 202 -10.62 -17.20 1.15
N SER A 203 -9.47 -17.72 0.68
CA SER A 203 -8.75 -18.82 1.33
C SER A 203 -8.12 -18.41 2.67
N GLU A 204 -7.72 -17.15 2.79
CA GLU A 204 -7.06 -16.67 4.00
C GLU A 204 -8.10 -16.39 5.09
N PRO A 205 -7.92 -16.90 6.31
CA PRO A 205 -8.89 -16.70 7.39
C PRO A 205 -9.10 -15.22 7.71
N GLU A 206 -8.07 -14.38 7.57
CA GLU A 206 -8.13 -12.92 7.75
C GLU A 206 -9.06 -12.28 6.70
N VAL A 207 -8.88 -12.64 5.43
CA VAL A 207 -9.71 -12.17 4.31
C VAL A 207 -11.14 -12.64 4.47
N LYS A 208 -11.32 -13.92 4.77
CA LYS A 208 -12.63 -14.52 4.99
C LYS A 208 -13.39 -13.85 6.14
N ALA A 209 -12.73 -13.60 7.27
CA ALA A 209 -13.35 -12.97 8.43
C ALA A 209 -13.88 -11.57 8.11
N VAL A 210 -13.09 -10.73 7.43
CA VAL A 210 -13.54 -9.39 7.04
C VAL A 210 -14.60 -9.44 5.94
N ALA A 211 -14.47 -10.33 4.96
CA ALA A 211 -15.49 -10.51 3.93
C ALA A 211 -16.84 -10.96 4.53
N ASP A 212 -16.83 -11.88 5.50
CA ASP A 212 -18.03 -12.32 6.23
C ASP A 212 -18.65 -11.17 7.04
N PHE A 213 -17.82 -10.38 7.74
CA PHE A 213 -18.28 -9.19 8.46
C PHE A 213 -18.93 -8.16 7.53
N LEU A 214 -18.28 -7.82 6.41
CA LEU A 214 -18.78 -6.84 5.45
C LEU A 214 -20.07 -7.34 4.77
N ARG A 215 -20.14 -8.62 4.38
CA ARG A 215 -21.37 -9.22 3.83
C ARG A 215 -22.54 -9.11 4.79
N LYS A 216 -22.32 -9.43 6.07
CA LYS A 216 -23.34 -9.35 7.13
C LYS A 216 -23.87 -7.93 7.32
N HIS A 217 -23.03 -6.91 7.12
CA HIS A 217 -23.36 -5.51 7.39
C HIS A 217 -23.51 -4.64 6.12
N ARG A 218 -23.54 -5.24 4.92
CA ARG A 218 -23.49 -4.53 3.62
C ARG A 218 -24.54 -3.42 3.42
N LYS A 219 -25.72 -3.55 4.05
CA LYS A 219 -26.78 -2.53 3.98
C LYS A 219 -26.53 -1.32 4.90
N ARG A 220 -25.67 -1.48 5.92
CA ARG A 220 -25.36 -0.45 6.92
C ARG A 220 -24.04 0.26 6.63
N ILE A 221 -23.07 -0.47 6.07
CA ILE A 221 -21.76 0.09 5.72
C ILE A 221 -21.90 0.97 4.48
N ARG A 222 -21.63 2.28 4.65
CA ARG A 222 -21.71 3.28 3.57
C ARG A 222 -20.37 3.55 2.91
N ALA A 223 -19.27 3.34 3.64
CA ALA A 223 -17.93 3.48 3.11
C ALA A 223 -16.99 2.39 3.61
N TYR A 224 -16.03 2.03 2.78
CA TYR A 224 -14.91 1.14 3.07
C TYR A 224 -13.62 1.87 2.76
N LEU A 225 -12.72 1.95 3.74
CA LEU A 225 -11.39 2.57 3.59
C LEU A 225 -10.35 1.50 3.93
N SER A 226 -9.47 1.17 2.98
CA SER A 226 -8.27 0.39 3.24
C SER A 226 -7.05 1.32 3.27
N PHE A 227 -6.10 1.04 4.14
CA PHE A 227 -4.89 1.83 4.32
C PHE A 227 -3.67 0.98 4.00
N HIS A 228 -2.86 1.48 3.08
CA HIS A 228 -1.64 0.89 2.56
C HIS A 228 -0.54 1.97 2.54
N ALA A 229 0.68 1.56 2.25
CA ALA A 229 1.79 2.44 1.94
C ALA A 229 2.69 1.72 0.93
N TYR A 230 3.48 2.41 0.13
CA TYR A 230 3.60 3.87 -0.01
C TYR A 230 3.24 4.29 -1.44
N ALA A 231 2.92 5.57 -1.65
CA ALA A 231 2.91 6.24 -2.97
C ALA A 231 2.27 7.65 -2.92
N GLN A 232 1.64 8.04 -1.81
CA GLN A 232 0.80 9.24 -1.70
C GLN A 232 -0.33 9.25 -2.75
N MET A 233 -1.21 8.25 -2.69
CA MET A 233 -2.37 8.13 -3.58
C MET A 233 -3.66 7.87 -2.80
N LEU A 234 -4.78 8.43 -3.28
CA LEU A 234 -6.13 8.08 -2.85
C LEU A 234 -6.88 7.44 -4.02
N LEU A 235 -6.98 6.12 -3.97
CA LEU A 235 -7.50 5.31 -5.05
C LEU A 235 -8.97 4.97 -4.82
N TYR A 236 -9.73 4.80 -5.89
CA TYR A 236 -11.08 4.24 -5.88
C TYR A 236 -11.25 3.20 -7.01
N PRO A 237 -12.31 2.37 -6.99
CA PRO A 237 -12.54 1.37 -8.03
C PRO A 237 -12.69 1.96 -9.45
N TYR A 238 -12.40 1.21 -10.51
CA TYR A 238 -11.94 -0.18 -10.47
C TYR A 238 -10.41 -0.30 -10.52
N SER A 239 -9.87 -1.30 -9.82
CA SER A 239 -8.49 -1.75 -10.02
C SER A 239 -8.40 -2.89 -11.04
N TYR A 240 -9.33 -3.85 -11.04
CA TYR A 240 -9.25 -5.02 -11.93
C TYR A 240 -9.57 -4.74 -13.41
N LYS A 241 -9.95 -3.50 -13.78
CA LYS A 241 -10.26 -3.12 -15.16
C LYS A 241 -10.21 -1.61 -15.38
N HIS A 242 -9.98 -1.21 -16.62
CA HIS A 242 -10.17 0.16 -17.09
C HIS A 242 -11.64 0.44 -17.38
N ALA A 243 -12.39 0.82 -16.35
CA ALA A 243 -13.78 1.26 -16.50
C ALA A 243 -14.14 2.28 -15.42
N THR A 244 -15.08 3.16 -15.78
CA THR A 244 -15.64 4.14 -14.85
C THR A 244 -16.66 3.46 -13.93
N ILE A 245 -16.66 3.85 -12.65
CA ILE A 245 -17.70 3.43 -11.70
C ILE A 245 -19.01 4.22 -11.90
N PRO A 246 -20.18 3.58 -11.71
CA PRO A 246 -21.47 4.26 -11.91
C PRO A 246 -21.64 5.59 -11.14
N ASN A 247 -21.12 5.70 -9.92
CA ASN A 247 -21.23 6.89 -9.07
C ASN A 247 -19.93 7.73 -9.03
N VAL A 248 -19.19 7.79 -10.14
CA VAL A 248 -17.90 8.50 -10.24
C VAL A 248 -18.00 9.98 -9.86
N SER A 249 -19.11 10.66 -10.17
CA SER A 249 -19.31 12.07 -9.79
C SER A 249 -19.18 12.26 -8.28
N CYS A 250 -19.81 11.37 -7.50
CA CYS A 250 -19.77 11.37 -6.04
C CYS A 250 -18.38 10.99 -5.51
N VAL A 251 -17.87 9.84 -5.96
CA VAL A 251 -16.64 9.24 -5.43
C VAL A 251 -15.41 10.07 -5.81
N GLY A 252 -15.34 10.51 -7.07
CA GLY A 252 -14.28 11.38 -7.57
C GLY A 252 -14.27 12.75 -6.88
N PHE A 253 -15.45 13.37 -6.68
CA PHE A 253 -15.54 14.63 -5.93
C PHE A 253 -15.12 14.46 -4.47
N ALA A 254 -15.54 13.38 -3.81
CA ALA A 254 -15.13 13.06 -2.44
C ALA A 254 -13.60 12.88 -2.35
N ALA A 255 -13.00 12.11 -3.27
CA ALA A 255 -11.55 11.92 -3.33
C ALA A 255 -10.81 13.25 -3.53
N HIS A 256 -11.27 14.08 -4.48
CA HIS A 256 -10.69 15.39 -4.75
C HIS A 256 -10.70 16.30 -3.52
N LYS A 257 -11.84 16.38 -2.82
CA LYS A 257 -11.95 17.20 -1.60
C LYS A 257 -11.11 16.63 -0.46
N ALA A 258 -11.01 15.31 -0.34
CA ALA A 258 -10.19 14.64 0.65
C ALA A 258 -8.70 14.94 0.46
N VAL A 259 -8.15 14.81 -0.76
CA VAL A 259 -6.73 15.15 -1.01
C VAL A 259 -6.44 16.63 -0.86
N LYS A 260 -7.41 17.51 -1.17
CA LYS A 260 -7.28 18.96 -0.92
C LYS A 260 -7.22 19.26 0.58
N ALA A 261 -8.06 18.62 1.39
CA ALA A 261 -8.04 18.75 2.84
C ALA A 261 -6.73 18.20 3.43
N LEU A 262 -6.29 17.02 2.99
CA LEU A 262 -5.00 16.43 3.37
C LEU A 262 -3.85 17.41 3.13
N ARG A 263 -3.77 17.98 1.92
CA ARG A 263 -2.73 18.93 1.54
C ARG A 263 -2.67 20.16 2.45
N SER A 264 -3.79 20.59 3.02
CA SER A 264 -3.82 21.78 3.90
C SER A 264 -3.06 21.62 5.22
N ALA A 265 -2.80 20.39 5.69
CA ALA A 265 -2.02 20.20 6.92
C ALA A 265 -0.54 20.54 6.74
N HIS A 266 0.09 19.98 5.70
CA HIS A 266 1.55 19.98 5.54
C HIS A 266 2.03 20.23 4.10
N GLY A 267 1.14 20.53 3.16
CA GLY A 267 1.48 20.72 1.74
C GLY A 267 1.67 19.42 0.94
N THR A 268 1.54 18.26 1.58
CA THR A 268 1.70 16.93 0.97
C THR A 268 0.74 16.72 -0.18
N GLN A 269 1.27 16.25 -1.31
CA GLN A 269 0.50 16.09 -2.54
C GLN A 269 0.15 14.63 -2.77
N TYR A 270 -1.15 14.34 -2.77
CA TYR A 270 -1.67 13.01 -3.11
C TYR A 270 -2.28 13.04 -4.51
N ARG A 271 -1.93 12.04 -5.33
CA ARG A 271 -2.69 11.72 -6.55
C ARG A 271 -4.01 11.05 -6.17
N HIS A 272 -5.03 11.13 -7.02
CA HIS A 272 -6.28 10.42 -6.81
C HIS A 272 -6.91 10.03 -8.15
N GLY A 273 -7.64 8.92 -8.16
CA GLY A 273 -8.26 8.41 -9.38
C GLY A 273 -8.63 6.93 -9.28
N PRO A 274 -9.14 6.34 -10.38
CA PRO A 274 -9.33 4.92 -10.48
C PRO A 274 -8.00 4.19 -10.27
N ALA A 275 -7.99 3.14 -9.45
CA ALA A 275 -6.77 2.39 -9.12
C ALA A 275 -6.05 1.85 -10.37
N SER A 276 -6.80 1.33 -11.35
CA SER A 276 -6.26 0.80 -12.61
C SER A 276 -5.47 1.84 -13.43
N GLN A 277 -5.83 3.12 -13.34
CA GLN A 277 -5.18 4.21 -14.09
C GLN A 277 -4.13 4.96 -13.27
N THR A 278 -4.33 5.05 -11.96
CA THR A 278 -3.50 5.88 -11.09
C THR A 278 -2.29 5.12 -10.57
N LEU A 279 -2.45 3.81 -10.38
CA LEU A 279 -1.42 2.90 -9.87
C LEU A 279 -1.09 1.84 -10.94
N TYR A 280 -1.85 0.75 -10.99
CA TYR A 280 -1.81 -0.30 -12.02
C TYR A 280 -3.05 -1.21 -11.88
N VAL A 281 -3.33 -2.01 -12.91
CA VAL A 281 -4.41 -2.99 -12.87
C VAL A 281 -4.11 -4.03 -11.78
N SER A 282 -5.08 -4.40 -10.96
CA SER A 282 -4.90 -5.53 -10.03
C SER A 282 -6.21 -6.20 -9.68
N SER A 283 -6.17 -7.53 -9.65
CA SER A 283 -7.32 -8.37 -9.39
C SER A 283 -7.42 -8.80 -7.92
N GLY A 284 -8.61 -9.21 -7.46
CA GLY A 284 -8.79 -9.80 -6.13
C GLY A 284 -8.50 -8.87 -4.93
N ASN A 285 -8.62 -7.54 -5.08
CA ASN A 285 -8.40 -6.58 -3.98
C ASN A 285 -9.67 -6.27 -3.17
N SER A 286 -9.48 -5.80 -1.94
CA SER A 286 -10.57 -5.55 -0.98
C SER A 286 -11.50 -4.40 -1.38
N MET A 287 -10.95 -3.34 -1.97
CA MET A 287 -11.67 -2.14 -2.36
C MET A 287 -12.68 -2.43 -3.48
N ASP A 288 -12.25 -3.14 -4.53
CA ASP A 288 -13.13 -3.58 -5.62
C ASP A 288 -14.19 -4.58 -5.13
N TRP A 289 -13.81 -5.46 -4.19
CA TRP A 289 -14.74 -6.42 -3.60
C TRP A 289 -15.82 -5.69 -2.78
N ALA A 290 -15.42 -4.73 -1.94
CA ALA A 290 -16.35 -3.95 -1.11
C ALA A 290 -17.34 -3.18 -1.99
N TYR A 291 -16.84 -2.52 -3.05
CA TYR A 291 -17.67 -1.78 -3.99
C TYR A 291 -18.64 -2.70 -4.74
N LYS A 292 -18.16 -3.82 -5.28
CA LYS A 292 -19.00 -4.80 -5.99
C LYS A 292 -20.07 -5.43 -5.08
N ASN A 293 -19.82 -5.50 -3.77
CA ASN A 293 -20.78 -6.00 -2.77
C ASN A 293 -21.73 -4.92 -2.23
N GLY A 294 -21.80 -3.76 -2.87
CA GLY A 294 -22.82 -2.74 -2.63
C GLY A 294 -22.43 -1.64 -1.65
N ILE A 295 -21.15 -1.54 -1.27
CA ILE A 295 -20.65 -0.39 -0.48
C ILE A 295 -20.35 0.77 -1.45
N PRO A 296 -21.09 1.88 -1.41
CA PRO A 296 -21.05 2.88 -2.49
C PRO A 296 -19.78 3.73 -2.52
N TYR A 297 -19.06 3.86 -1.41
CA TYR A 297 -17.81 4.61 -1.32
C TYR A 297 -16.69 3.67 -0.85
N ALA A 298 -15.86 3.18 -1.77
CA ALA A 298 -14.70 2.37 -1.45
C ALA A 298 -13.44 3.11 -1.85
N PHE A 299 -12.48 3.24 -0.93
CA PHE A 299 -11.21 3.90 -1.17
C PHE A 299 -10.04 3.07 -0.62
N ALA A 300 -8.91 3.17 -1.29
CA ALA A 300 -7.62 2.69 -0.79
C ALA A 300 -6.65 3.87 -0.68
N PHE A 301 -6.09 4.08 0.49
CA PHE A 301 -5.00 5.04 0.69
C PHE A 301 -3.66 4.33 0.48
N GLU A 302 -2.80 4.90 -0.36
CA GLU A 302 -1.36 4.65 -0.35
C GLU A 302 -0.71 5.84 0.35
N LEU A 303 -0.30 5.67 1.60
CA LEU A 303 0.20 6.75 2.45
C LEU A 303 1.60 7.22 2.04
N ARG A 304 2.23 8.05 2.89
CA ARG A 304 3.60 8.50 2.67
C ARG A 304 4.58 7.33 2.61
N ASP A 305 5.70 7.48 1.91
CA ASP A 305 6.10 8.62 1.07
C ASP A 305 6.00 8.30 -0.43
N THR A 306 6.89 8.85 -1.26
CA THR A 306 6.98 8.57 -2.70
C THR A 306 8.21 7.71 -3.05
N GLY A 307 8.71 6.95 -2.07
CA GLY A 307 9.84 6.03 -2.19
C GLY A 307 11.17 6.56 -1.64
N GLN A 308 11.20 7.69 -0.92
CA GLN A 308 12.47 8.12 -0.28
C GLN A 308 12.83 7.17 0.87
N PHE A 309 11.84 6.79 1.67
CA PHE A 309 11.94 5.84 2.76
C PHE A 309 11.10 4.59 2.49
N GLY A 310 10.07 4.69 1.63
CA GLY A 310 9.21 3.57 1.30
C GLY A 310 8.53 2.98 2.54
N PHE A 311 8.76 1.69 2.78
CA PHE A 311 8.20 0.97 3.94
C PHE A 311 8.91 1.24 5.29
N LEU A 312 10.02 1.99 5.27
CA LEU A 312 10.81 2.37 6.45
C LEU A 312 10.63 3.86 6.81
N LEU A 313 9.40 4.34 6.70
CA LEU A 313 9.06 5.74 6.98
C LEU A 313 9.45 6.10 8.44
N PRO A 314 10.33 7.09 8.67
CA PRO A 314 10.79 7.44 10.01
C PRO A 314 9.67 7.77 10.99
N GLU A 315 9.82 7.38 12.26
CA GLU A 315 8.78 7.54 13.30
C GLU A 315 8.29 8.99 13.47
N LYS A 316 9.20 9.97 13.32
CA LYS A 316 8.87 11.41 13.35
C LYS A 316 7.84 11.84 12.28
N LEU A 317 7.64 11.03 11.23
CA LEU A 317 6.66 11.26 10.17
C LEU A 317 5.32 10.55 10.43
N ILE A 318 5.18 9.75 11.49
CA ILE A 318 3.90 9.12 11.88
C ILE A 318 2.88 10.22 12.18
N LYS A 319 3.17 11.14 13.10
CA LYS A 319 2.25 12.25 13.46
C LYS A 319 1.82 13.08 12.25
N PRO A 320 2.73 13.63 11.42
CA PRO A 320 2.33 14.37 10.22
C PRO A 320 1.45 13.56 9.27
N THR A 321 1.80 12.28 9.04
CA THR A 321 1.04 11.39 8.14
C THR A 321 -0.36 11.09 8.68
N CYS A 322 -0.49 10.81 9.97
CA CYS A 322 -1.79 10.59 10.61
C CYS A 322 -2.64 11.87 10.61
N THR A 323 -2.03 13.03 10.87
CA THR A 323 -2.72 14.32 10.93
C THR A 323 -3.37 14.68 9.59
N GLU A 324 -2.59 14.62 8.50
CA GLU A 324 -3.09 14.92 7.16
C GLU A 324 -4.12 13.87 6.68
N THR A 325 -3.88 12.58 6.97
CA THR A 325 -4.79 11.50 6.59
C THR A 325 -6.12 11.63 7.32
N MET A 326 -6.11 12.02 8.60
CA MET A 326 -7.33 12.26 9.36
C MET A 326 -8.18 13.39 8.75
N LEU A 327 -7.57 14.44 8.20
CA LEU A 327 -8.31 15.47 7.46
C LEU A 327 -9.00 14.91 6.21
N ALA A 328 -8.34 14.00 5.48
CA ALA A 328 -8.94 13.30 4.35
C ALA A 328 -10.14 12.44 4.79
N VAL A 329 -9.96 11.63 5.83
CA VAL A 329 -11.02 10.75 6.39
C VAL A 329 -12.22 11.57 6.88
N LYS A 330 -11.98 12.67 7.61
CA LYS A 330 -13.03 13.61 8.01
C LYS A 330 -13.78 14.17 6.81
N ASN A 331 -13.08 14.50 5.73
CA ASN A 331 -13.72 15.04 4.54
C ASN A 331 -14.60 13.99 3.83
N ILE A 332 -14.09 12.76 3.65
CA ILE A 332 -14.84 11.64 3.07
C ILE A 332 -16.10 11.37 3.88
N THR A 333 -15.97 11.20 5.20
CA THR A 333 -17.09 10.88 6.09
C THR A 333 -18.14 11.98 6.14
N MET A 334 -17.72 13.24 6.16
CA MET A 334 -18.62 14.38 6.06
C MET A 334 -19.33 14.47 4.70
N HIS A 335 -18.70 14.00 3.62
CA HIS A 335 -19.35 13.86 2.32
C HIS A 335 -20.44 12.79 2.34
N LEU A 336 -20.25 11.66 3.05
CA LEU A 336 -21.28 10.62 3.20
C LEU A 336 -22.57 11.11 3.86
N LEU A 337 -22.46 12.13 4.72
CA LEU A 337 -23.61 12.74 5.42
C LEU A 337 -24.37 13.76 4.57
N ARG A 338 -23.89 14.06 3.35
CA ARG A 338 -24.54 14.97 2.41
C ARG A 338 -25.11 14.18 1.24
N LYS A 339 -26.13 14.73 0.57
CA LYS A 339 -26.53 14.19 -0.73
C LYS A 339 -25.39 14.39 -1.71
N CYS A 340 -25.09 13.35 -2.49
CA CYS A 340 -24.17 13.49 -3.59
C CYS A 340 -24.71 14.56 -4.56
N PRO A 341 -23.88 15.53 -4.98
CA PRO A 341 -24.29 16.59 -5.89
C PRO A 341 -24.68 16.08 -7.28
#